data_AF-A0A7C3T2H8-F1
#
_entry.id   AF-A0A7C3T2H8-F1
#
_cell.length_a   1.000
_cell.length_b   1.000
_cell.length_c   1.000
_cell.angle_alpha   90.00
_cell.angle_beta   90.00
_cell.angle_gamma   90.00
#
_symmetry.space_group_name_H-M   'P 1'
#
loop_
_entity.id
_entity.type
_entity.pdbx_description
1 polymer ?
#
loop_
_entity_poly.entity_id
_entity_poly.type
_entity_poly.pdbx_seq_one_letter_code
_entity_poly.pdbx_strand_id
1 'polypeptide(L)'
;MPTTTVLLFDRGGRDLVSRVRTACAKAVVERLRGVLEASSIVVATAEPQGWRGFPCVVEEDPPGNWHFGTRFGELIERYRSERVLYLASGAGFLFSEEDWR
;
A
#
# COMPACT_ATOMS: atom_id res chain seq x y z
N MET A 1 17.78 8.03 -9.95
CA MET A 1 16.71 8.70 -9.18
C MET A 1 16.67 8.08 -7.78
N PRO A 2 16.32 8.84 -6.74
CA PRO A 2 16.27 8.32 -5.37
C PRO A 2 15.25 7.18 -5.26
N THR A 3 15.63 6.11 -4.57
CA THR A 3 14.74 4.95 -4.37
C THR A 3 13.48 5.35 -3.60
N THR A 4 12.32 5.17 -4.22
CA THR A 4 11.03 5.56 -3.63
C THR A 4 10.17 4.33 -3.40
N THR A 5 9.75 4.14 -2.15
CA THR A 5 8.81 3.08 -1.76
C THR A 5 7.48 3.68 -1.37
N VAL A 6 6.40 3.17 -1.98
CA VAL A 6 5.04 3.50 -1.58
C VAL A 6 4.54 2.44 -0.61
N LEU A 7 4.11 2.86 0.58
CA LEU A 7 3.50 2.02 1.60
C LEU A 7 1.98 2.21 1.59
N LEU A 8 1.26 1.12 1.42
CA LEU A 8 -0.19 1.02 1.52
C LEU A 8 -0.56 0.00 2.59
N PHE A 9 -1.56 0.33 3.40
CA PHE A 9 -2.04 -0.56 4.45
C PHE A 9 -3.47 -0.98 4.13
N ASP A 10 -3.68 -2.28 3.97
CA ASP A 10 -4.99 -2.86 3.73
C ASP A 10 -5.34 -3.81 4.87
N ARG A 11 -6.40 -3.49 5.61
CA ARG A 11 -6.85 -4.32 6.72
C ARG A 11 -7.50 -5.63 6.23
N GLY A 12 -7.93 -5.69 4.97
CA GLY A 12 -8.76 -6.78 4.47
C GLY A 12 -10.15 -6.79 5.12
N GLY A 13 -10.84 -7.92 4.98
CA GLY A 13 -12.12 -8.20 5.61
C GLY A 13 -13.24 -8.55 4.64
N ARG A 14 -14.31 -9.17 5.18
CA ARG A 14 -15.37 -9.80 4.37
C ARG A 14 -16.64 -8.97 4.23
N ASP A 15 -16.87 -7.98 5.09
CA ASP A 15 -18.03 -7.10 4.98
C ASP A 15 -17.92 -6.16 3.78
N LEU A 16 -19.02 -5.47 3.46
CA LEU A 16 -19.06 -4.57 2.30
C LEU A 16 -18.02 -3.44 2.39
N VAL A 17 -17.88 -2.81 3.55
CA VAL A 17 -16.97 -1.67 3.74
C VAL A 17 -15.53 -2.12 3.62
N SER A 18 -15.18 -3.24 4.25
CA SER A 18 -13.85 -3.85 4.17
C SER A 18 -13.47 -4.20 2.73
N ARG A 19 -14.37 -4.85 1.99
CA ARG A 19 -14.13 -5.18 0.57
C ARG A 19 -13.96 -3.94 -0.31
N VAL A 20 -14.76 -2.90 -0.08
CA VAL A 20 -14.63 -1.63 -0.80
C VAL A 20 -13.28 -0.98 -0.52
N ARG A 21 -12.81 -0.98 0.74
CA ARG A 21 -11.49 -0.45 1.09
C ARG A 21 -10.35 -1.19 0.39
N THR A 22 -10.39 -2.52 0.36
CA THR A 22 -9.41 -3.32 -0.40
C THR A 22 -9.47 -3.04 -1.89
N ALA A 23 -10.68 -2.92 -2.46
CA ALA A 23 -10.85 -2.55 -3.88
C ALA A 23 -10.28 -1.15 -4.18
N CYS A 24 -10.50 -0.20 -3.28
CA CYS A 24 -9.90 1.13 -3.39
C CYS A 24 -8.37 1.07 -3.34
N ALA A 25 -7.79 0.30 -2.41
CA ALA A 25 -6.35 0.14 -2.30
C ALA A 25 -5.75 -0.45 -3.59
N LYS A 26 -6.43 -1.45 -4.17
CA LYS A 26 -6.02 -2.04 -5.46
C LYS A 26 -6.04 -1.03 -6.60
N ALA A 27 -7.05 -0.18 -6.65
CA ALA A 27 -7.11 0.90 -7.63
C ALA A 27 -5.95 1.91 -7.46
N VAL A 28 -5.54 2.20 -6.22
CA VAL A 28 -4.33 3.02 -5.97
C VAL A 28 -3.09 2.35 -6.54
N VAL A 29 -2.89 1.05 -6.28
CA VAL A 29 -1.72 0.30 -6.78
C VAL A 29 -1.65 0.33 -8.31
N GLU A 30 -2.78 0.06 -8.98
CA GLU A 30 -2.86 0.11 -10.45
C GLU A 30 -2.55 1.51 -10.98
N ARG A 31 -3.04 2.56 -10.32
CA ARG A 31 -2.80 3.94 -10.76
C ARG A 31 -1.34 4.35 -10.59
N LEU A 32 -0.73 4.03 -9.45
CA LEU A 32 0.67 4.37 -9.16
C LEU A 32 1.64 3.77 -10.17
N ARG A 33 1.32 2.58 -10.71
CA ARG A 33 2.13 1.93 -11.76
C ARG A 33 2.28 2.81 -13.01
N GLY A 34 1.27 3.63 -13.30
CA GLY A 34 1.24 4.48 -14.50
C GLY A 34 1.86 5.86 -14.32
N VAL A 35 2.07 6.33 -13.08
CA VAL A 35 2.41 7.74 -12.83
C VAL A 35 3.69 7.94 -12.04
N LEU A 36 3.97 7.07 -11.06
CA LEU A 36 5.17 7.21 -10.25
C LEU A 36 6.24 6.23 -10.73
N GLU A 37 7.47 6.69 -10.93
CA GLU A 37 8.65 5.80 -11.00
C GLU A 37 8.98 5.25 -9.59
N ALA A 38 7.99 4.65 -8.93
CA ALA A 38 8.17 3.97 -7.66
C ALA A 38 9.10 2.76 -7.87
N SER A 39 10.16 2.68 -7.06
CA SER A 39 11.04 1.51 -7.04
C SER A 39 10.31 0.30 -6.46
N SER A 40 9.37 0.53 -5.54
CA SER A 40 8.47 -0.51 -5.04
C SER A 40 7.14 0.06 -4.54
N ILE A 41 6.08 -0.72 -4.70
CA ILE A 41 4.78 -0.51 -4.06
C ILE A 41 4.58 -1.67 -3.10
N VAL A 42 4.48 -1.39 -1.81
CA VAL A 42 4.36 -2.38 -0.73
C VAL A 42 2.99 -2.26 -0.10
N VAL A 43 2.29 -3.38 -0.01
CA VAL A 43 1.00 -3.49 0.64
C VAL A 43 1.12 -4.34 1.89
N ALA A 44 0.97 -3.71 3.05
CA ALA A 44 0.90 -4.38 4.34
C ALA A 44 -0.54 -4.82 4.64
N THR A 45 -0.76 -6.11 4.91
CA THR A 45 -2.11 -6.64 5.10
C THR A 45 -2.19 -7.92 5.92
N ALA A 46 -3.29 -8.08 6.65
CA ALA A 46 -3.66 -9.33 7.31
C ALA A 46 -4.27 -10.39 6.36
N GLU A 47 -4.66 -10.01 5.13
CA GLU A 47 -5.29 -10.91 4.15
C GLU A 47 -4.50 -10.94 2.82
N PRO A 48 -3.24 -11.44 2.82
CA PRO A 48 -2.35 -11.37 1.66
C PRO A 48 -2.89 -12.13 0.43
N GLN A 49 -3.76 -13.12 0.65
CA GLN A 49 -4.38 -13.90 -0.43
C GLN A 49 -5.22 -13.02 -1.37
N GLY A 50 -5.82 -11.94 -0.85
CA GLY A 50 -6.59 -10.98 -1.64
C GLY A 50 -5.74 -10.20 -2.64
N TRP A 51 -4.42 -10.21 -2.50
CA TRP A 51 -3.46 -9.45 -3.29
C TRP A 51 -2.65 -10.29 -4.27
N ARG A 52 -2.92 -11.60 -4.36
CA ARG A 52 -2.27 -12.48 -5.34
C ARG A 52 -2.46 -11.94 -6.76
N GLY A 53 -1.35 -11.81 -7.49
CA GLY A 53 -1.35 -11.36 -8.88
C GLY A 53 -1.41 -9.85 -9.08
N PHE A 54 -1.49 -9.04 -8.02
CA PHE A 54 -1.37 -7.58 -8.13
C PHE A 54 0.09 -7.15 -8.25
N PRO A 55 0.39 -6.04 -8.96
CA PRO A 55 1.74 -5.56 -9.21
C PRO A 55 2.32 -4.82 -8.01
N CYS A 56 2.37 -5.48 -6.85
CA CYS A 56 2.91 -4.95 -5.61
C CYS A 56 3.64 -6.03 -4.82
N VAL A 57 4.52 -5.62 -3.93
CA VAL A 57 5.06 -6.50 -2.89
C VAL A 57 4.04 -6.59 -1.77
N VAL A 58 3.67 -7.81 -1.38
CA VAL A 58 2.72 -8.04 -0.29
C VAL A 58 3.49 -8.39 0.97
N GLU A 59 3.20 -7.65 2.03
CA GLU A 59 3.81 -7.76 3.35
C GLU A 59 2.75 -8.22 4.34
N GLU A 60 2.73 -9.51 4.67
CA GLU A 60 1.77 -10.05 5.63
C GLU A 60 1.98 -9.42 7.00
N ASP A 61 0.89 -8.95 7.62
CA ASP A 61 0.93 -8.41 8.97
C ASP A 61 1.34 -9.50 9.97
N PRO A 62 2.21 -9.17 10.96
CA PRO A 62 2.63 -10.15 11.94
C PRO A 62 1.44 -10.64 12.78
N PRO A 63 1.45 -11.91 13.22
CA PRO A 63 0.42 -12.41 14.10
C PRO A 63 0.43 -11.69 15.45
N GLY A 64 -0.75 -11.50 16.05
CA GLY A 64 -0.89 -10.90 17.38
C GLY A 64 -1.31 -9.44 17.37
N ASN A 65 -0.80 -8.66 18.32
CA ASN A 65 -1.20 -7.26 18.49
C ASN A 65 -0.64 -6.39 17.37
N TRP A 66 -1.54 -5.90 16.52
CA TRP A 66 -1.19 -5.02 15.42
C TRP A 66 -1.31 -3.55 15.83
N HIS A 67 -0.23 -2.80 15.60
CA HIS A 67 -0.18 -1.34 15.79
C HIS A 67 0.40 -0.68 14.55
N PHE A 68 -0.35 0.27 13.98
CA PHE A 68 0.04 0.99 12.76
C PHE A 68 1.45 1.58 12.86
N GLY A 69 1.75 2.33 13.93
CA GLY A 69 3.03 3.02 14.07
C GLY A 69 4.22 2.05 14.10
N THR A 70 4.10 0.95 14.84
CA THR A 70 5.12 -0.11 14.90
C THR A 70 5.31 -0.75 13.53
N ARG A 71 4.21 -1.18 12.89
CA ARG A 71 4.27 -1.83 11.58
C ARG A 71 4.84 -0.89 10.50
N PHE A 72 4.48 0.38 10.55
CA PHE A 72 5.00 1.41 9.66
C PHE A 72 6.51 1.60 9.83
N GLY A 73 7.00 1.68 11.07
CA GLY A 73 8.44 1.74 11.37
C GLY A 73 9.21 0.53 10.83
N GLU A 74 8.72 -0.69 11.09
CA GLU A 74 9.33 -1.93 10.60
C GLU A 74 9.49 -1.96 9.08
N LEU A 75 8.47 -1.48 8.35
CA LEU A 75 8.50 -1.45 6.89
C LEU A 75 9.47 -0.39 6.38
N ILE A 76 9.52 0.79 6.99
CA ILE A 76 10.52 1.81 6.66
C ILE A 76 11.94 1.24 6.83
N GLU A 77 12.21 0.58 7.95
CA GLU A 77 13.51 -0.02 8.25
C GLU A 77 13.87 -1.19 7.31
N ARG A 78 12.87 -1.97 6.89
CA ARG A 78 13.06 -3.10 5.97
C ARG A 78 13.42 -2.64 4.56
N TYR A 79 12.69 -1.66 4.03
CA TYR A 79 12.85 -1.23 2.63
C TYR A 79 13.92 -0.16 2.43
N ARG A 80 14.37 0.51 3.51
CA ARG A 80 15.51 1.47 3.52
C ARG A 80 15.55 2.42 2.34
N SER A 81 14.38 2.89 1.91
CA SER A 81 14.25 3.72 0.73
C SER A 81 14.64 5.16 1.05
N GLU A 82 15.23 5.86 0.08
CA GLU A 82 15.57 7.28 0.23
C GLU A 82 14.32 8.16 0.40
N ARG A 83 13.21 7.72 -0.19
CA ARG A 83 11.89 8.34 -0.05
C ARG A 83 10.83 7.30 0.28
N VAL A 84 9.96 7.65 1.21
CA VAL A 84 8.80 6.85 1.58
C VAL A 84 7.55 7.69 1.38
N LEU A 85 6.60 7.16 0.60
CA LEU A 85 5.26 7.72 0.46
C LEU A 85 4.26 6.80 1.15
N TYR A 86 3.45 7.35 2.05
CA TYR A 86 2.34 6.62 2.66
C TYR A 86 1.04 7.11 2.06
N LEU A 87 0.21 6.16 1.59
CA LEU A 87 -1.12 6.44 1.08
C LEU A 87 -2.15 5.59 1.81
N ALA A 88 -3.23 6.23 2.24
CA ALA A 88 -4.40 5.49 2.70
C ALA A 88 -5.11 4.82 1.52
N SER A 89 -5.77 3.69 1.76
CA SER A 89 -6.43 2.85 0.75
C SER A 89 -7.39 3.62 -0.19
N GLY A 90 -8.00 4.70 0.27
CA GLY A 90 -8.93 5.52 -0.52
C GLY A 90 -8.31 6.76 -1.19
N ALA A 91 -7.06 7.08 -0.88
CA ALA A 91 -6.45 8.34 -1.30
C ALA A 91 -6.34 8.44 -2.84
N GLY A 92 -6.19 7.30 -3.53
CA GLY A 92 -6.09 7.17 -4.99
C GLY A 92 -7.17 7.89 -5.81
N PHE A 93 -8.35 8.06 -5.21
CA PHE A 93 -9.52 8.68 -5.85
C PHE A 93 -9.64 10.18 -5.57
N LEU A 94 -8.87 10.69 -4.61
CA LEU A 94 -8.88 12.11 -4.23
C LEU A 94 -7.92 12.95 -5.09
N PHE A 95 -7.01 12.28 -5.79
CA PHE A 95 -6.01 12.90 -6.64
C PHE A 95 -6.39 12.76 -8.11
N SER A 96 -6.30 13.86 -8.84
CA SER A 96 -6.32 13.88 -10.31
C SER A 96 -5.05 13.25 -10.87
N GLU A 97 -5.03 12.94 -12.17
CA GLU A 97 -3.81 12.49 -12.86
C GLU A 97 -2.66 13.52 -12.77
N GLU A 98 -3.01 14.81 -12.68
CA GLU A 98 -2.04 15.90 -12.61
C GLU A 98 -1.41 16.00 -11.22
N ASP A 99 -2.15 15.65 -10.15
CA ASP A 99 -1.62 15.61 -8.78
C ASP A 99 -0.61 14.49 -8.54
N TRP A 100 -0.58 13.48 -9.43
CA TRP A 100 0.33 12.33 -9.33
C TRP A 100 1.67 12.53 -10.06
N ARG A 101 1.76 13.52 -10.96
CA ARG A 101 2.98 13.84 -11.74
C ARG A 101 3.96 14.69 -10.94
#